data_AF-D6WBH2-F1
#
_entry.id   AF-D6WBH2-F1
#
_cell.length_a   1.000
_cell.length_b   1.000
_cell.length_c   1.000
_cell.angle_alpha   90.00
_cell.angle_beta   90.00
_cell.angle_gamma   90.00
#
_symmetry.space_group_name_H-M   'P 1'
#
loop_
_entity.id
_entity.type
_entity.pdbx_description
1 polymer ?
#
loop_
_entity_poly.entity_id
_entity_poly.type
_entity_poly.pdbx_seq_one_letter_code
_entity_poly.pdbx_strand_id
1 'polypeptide(L)'
;MFLKRALGGDNRYEVFYGITEEELKQLTTKFIEKFWQGVNKLPKEKVESCYNGYQSIGQSRVKIYPIWSIVNALENGELSNYWEQSGIMAGARQGLNILIVRIAIEKLLSGRHIKCEIPYVVSHTYKLELEYLQDLSDVILKWEEKRTLLKPDVFVSFLMQQGYLMYEKNIAGDIFEVKIPNTLIENEFRNLIKT
;
A
#
# COMPACT_ATOMS: atom_id res chain seq x y z
N MET A 1 -11.14 12.61 6.66
CA MET A 1 -9.65 12.57 6.64
C MET A 1 -9.19 12.23 8.04
N PHE A 2 -8.91 10.96 8.34
CA PHE A 2 -8.31 10.63 9.64
C PHE A 2 -7.35 9.44 9.53
N LEU A 3 -6.07 9.77 9.69
CA LEU A 3 -5.09 8.93 10.37
C LEU A 3 -5.69 8.50 11.71
N LYS A 4 -5.97 7.22 11.93
CA LYS A 4 -6.33 6.76 13.28
C LYS A 4 -5.76 5.38 13.61
N ARG A 5 -4.44 5.39 13.78
CA ARG A 5 -3.71 4.68 14.86
C ARG A 5 -2.35 5.32 15.17
N ALA A 6 -1.86 6.22 14.31
CA ALA A 6 -0.56 6.87 14.49
C ALA A 6 -0.39 7.62 15.83
N LEU A 7 -1.47 7.90 16.60
CA LEU A 7 -1.41 8.70 17.83
C LEU A 7 -2.18 8.13 19.06
N GLY A 8 -2.62 6.86 19.07
CA GLY A 8 -3.28 6.33 20.28
C GLY A 8 -3.90 4.94 20.12
N GLY A 9 -3.50 4.00 20.97
CA GLY A 9 -3.81 2.57 20.91
C GLY A 9 -5.23 2.17 21.32
N ASP A 10 -6.23 2.67 20.61
CA ASP A 10 -7.63 2.27 20.78
C ASP A 10 -8.01 1.22 19.73
N ASN A 11 -8.44 0.03 20.18
CA ASN A 11 -8.81 -1.12 19.35
C ASN A 11 -10.15 -0.96 18.61
N ARG A 12 -10.86 0.15 18.83
CA ARG A 12 -12.10 0.50 18.10
C ARG A 12 -11.84 1.05 16.70
N TYR A 13 -10.59 1.27 16.31
CA TYR A 13 -10.23 1.86 15.02
C TYR A 13 -9.41 0.91 14.16
N GLU A 14 -9.77 0.85 12.88
CA GLU A 14 -9.03 0.14 11.85
C GLU A 14 -7.76 0.91 11.48
N VAL A 15 -6.64 0.19 11.30
CA VAL A 15 -5.36 0.79 10.88
C VAL A 15 -5.31 0.86 9.37
N PHE A 16 -5.54 2.06 8.83
CA PHE A 16 -5.36 2.28 7.41
C PHE A 16 -5.01 3.73 7.08
N TYR A 17 -4.48 3.91 5.88
CA TYR A 17 -4.19 5.20 5.27
C TYR A 17 -4.82 5.19 3.88
N GLY A 18 -6.01 5.77 3.75
CA GLY A 18 -6.73 5.73 2.48
C GLY A 18 -8.19 6.18 2.58
N ILE A 19 -8.94 5.89 1.52
CA ILE A 19 -10.37 6.16 1.35
C ILE A 19 -11.12 4.82 1.42
N THR A 20 -12.12 4.69 2.27
CA THR A 20 -12.94 3.47 2.32
C THR A 20 -13.86 3.35 1.11
N GLU A 21 -14.43 2.17 0.86
CA GLU A 21 -15.40 1.98 -0.22
C GLU A 21 -16.63 2.91 -0.11
N GLU A 22 -17.14 3.10 1.11
CA GLU A 22 -18.28 3.98 1.36
C GLU A 22 -17.92 5.45 1.12
N GLU A 23 -16.73 5.88 1.55
CA GLU A 23 -16.23 7.23 1.26
C GLU A 23 -15.99 7.44 -0.24
N LEU A 24 -15.48 6.43 -0.96
CA LEU A 24 -15.30 6.51 -2.41
C LEU A 24 -16.65 6.74 -3.12
N LYS A 25 -17.69 6.00 -2.71
CA LYS A 25 -19.05 6.18 -3.21
C LYS A 25 -19.53 7.62 -2.98
N GLN A 26 -19.41 8.12 -1.76
CA GLN A 26 -19.84 9.47 -1.41
C GLN A 26 -19.06 10.55 -2.17
N LEU A 27 -17.75 10.38 -2.32
CA LEU A 27 -16.89 11.32 -3.05
C LEU A 27 -17.25 11.37 -4.54
N THR A 28 -17.43 10.21 -5.16
CA THR A 28 -17.79 10.12 -6.58
C THR A 28 -19.13 10.81 -6.86
N THR A 29 -20.15 10.56 -6.03
CA THR A 29 -21.45 11.23 -6.14
C THR A 29 -21.32 12.75 -6.02
N LYS A 30 -20.60 13.24 -5.00
CA LYS A 30 -20.39 14.68 -4.79
C LYS A 30 -19.65 15.33 -5.96
N PHE A 31 -18.69 14.63 -6.57
CA PHE A 31 -17.96 15.14 -7.74
C PHE A 31 -18.86 15.26 -8.97
N ILE A 32 -19.69 14.24 -9.23
CA ILE A 32 -20.67 14.27 -10.31
C ILE A 32 -21.62 15.47 -10.16
N GLU A 33 -22.16 15.66 -8.96
CA GLU A 33 -23.12 16.73 -8.66
C GLU A 33 -22.50 18.13 -8.71
N LYS A 34 -21.31 18.31 -8.13
CA LYS A 34 -20.73 19.63 -7.90
C LYS A 34 -19.79 20.11 -9.01
N PHE A 35 -19.05 19.20 -9.63
CA PHE A 35 -17.94 19.56 -10.53
C PHE A 35 -18.12 19.07 -11.96
N TRP A 36 -18.82 17.96 -12.17
CA TRP A 36 -19.06 17.44 -13.52
C TRP A 36 -20.45 17.76 -14.09
N GLN A 37 -21.21 18.64 -13.44
CA GLN A 37 -22.51 19.12 -13.92
C GLN A 37 -23.49 17.97 -14.25
N GLY A 38 -23.44 16.89 -13.46
CA GLY A 38 -24.28 15.70 -13.66
C GLY A 38 -23.75 14.71 -14.71
N VAL A 39 -22.66 15.02 -15.41
CA VAL A 39 -22.01 14.08 -16.33
C VAL A 39 -21.12 13.12 -15.54
N ASN A 40 -21.45 11.84 -15.55
CA ASN A 40 -20.60 10.82 -14.93
C ASN A 40 -19.38 10.51 -15.79
N LYS A 41 -18.29 11.27 -15.60
CA LYS A 41 -17.03 11.07 -16.34
C LYS A 41 -16.30 9.79 -15.93
N LEU A 42 -16.32 9.45 -14.64
CA LEU A 42 -15.75 8.21 -14.11
C LEU A 42 -16.74 7.50 -13.19
N PRO A 43 -17.39 6.43 -13.68
CA PRO A 43 -18.17 5.53 -12.84
C PRO A 43 -17.33 4.94 -11.71
N LYS A 44 -17.93 4.80 -10.51
CA LYS A 44 -17.29 4.22 -9.32
C LYS A 44 -16.61 2.89 -9.66
N GLU A 45 -17.30 2.01 -10.37
CA GLU A 45 -16.85 0.65 -10.69
C GLU A 45 -15.55 0.66 -11.51
N LYS A 46 -15.37 1.66 -12.40
CA LYS A 46 -14.13 1.82 -13.15
C LYS A 46 -12.99 2.29 -12.26
N VAL A 47 -13.26 3.23 -11.35
CA VAL A 47 -12.28 3.73 -10.38
C VAL A 47 -11.83 2.60 -9.44
N GLU A 48 -12.79 1.81 -8.96
CA GLU A 48 -12.53 0.66 -8.10
C GLU A 48 -11.70 -0.42 -8.80
N SER A 49 -12.08 -0.78 -10.02
CA SER A 49 -11.36 -1.79 -10.79
C SER A 49 -9.93 -1.35 -11.11
N CYS A 50 -9.72 -0.07 -11.39
CA CYS A 50 -8.42 0.47 -11.76
C CYS A 50 -7.44 0.53 -10.58
N TYR A 51 -7.86 1.13 -9.46
CA TYR A 51 -6.97 1.30 -8.32
C TYR A 51 -6.97 0.09 -7.38
N ASN A 52 -8.06 -0.69 -7.36
CA ASN A 52 -8.25 -1.95 -6.66
C ASN A 52 -7.79 -2.01 -5.19
N GLY A 53 -7.55 -0.86 -4.56
CA GLY A 53 -7.26 -0.68 -3.13
C GLY A 53 -6.40 -1.75 -2.44
N TYR A 54 -6.56 -1.87 -1.14
CA TYR A 54 -6.02 -2.93 -0.30
C TYR A 54 -6.98 -3.19 0.87
N GLN A 55 -6.81 -4.28 1.62
CA GLN A 55 -7.62 -4.54 2.82
C GLN A 55 -6.92 -4.04 4.09
N SER A 56 -7.67 -3.43 5.00
CA SER A 56 -7.16 -3.04 6.32
C SER A 56 -6.75 -4.26 7.14
N ILE A 57 -5.88 -4.01 8.12
CA ILE A 57 -5.21 -5.03 8.93
C ILE A 57 -6.05 -5.46 10.14
N GLY A 58 -7.12 -4.73 10.46
CA GLY A 58 -7.95 -5.01 11.63
C GLY A 58 -9.06 -6.04 11.39
N GLN A 59 -9.89 -6.19 12.41
CA GLN A 59 -10.91 -7.24 12.49
C GLN A 59 -11.96 -7.13 11.37
N SER A 60 -12.24 -5.90 10.90
CA SER A 60 -13.28 -5.66 9.91
C SER A 60 -12.77 -5.67 8.45
N ARG A 61 -11.45 -5.78 8.23
CA ARG A 61 -10.82 -5.94 6.90
C ARG A 61 -11.42 -5.06 5.80
N VAL A 62 -11.55 -3.78 6.09
CA VAL A 62 -12.21 -2.79 5.23
C VAL A 62 -11.39 -2.60 3.95
N LYS A 63 -12.06 -2.46 2.80
CA LYS A 63 -11.40 -2.12 1.52
C LYS A 63 -11.01 -0.64 1.52
N ILE A 64 -9.74 -0.37 1.28
CA ILE A 64 -9.11 0.95 1.36
C ILE A 64 -8.48 1.29 0.01
N TYR A 65 -8.84 2.45 -0.53
CA TYR A 65 -8.33 3.01 -1.78
C TYR A 65 -7.27 4.08 -1.51
N PRO A 66 -6.29 4.27 -2.41
CA PRO A 66 -5.22 5.25 -2.22
C PRO A 66 -5.76 6.67 -2.42
N ILE A 67 -5.60 7.55 -1.41
CA ILE A 67 -6.17 8.90 -1.43
C ILE A 67 -5.74 9.68 -2.68
N TRP A 68 -4.43 9.72 -2.96
CA TRP A 68 -3.87 10.52 -4.05
C TRP A 68 -4.42 10.09 -5.42
N SER A 69 -4.54 8.78 -5.64
CA SER A 69 -5.05 8.24 -6.89
C SER A 69 -6.52 8.55 -7.11
N ILE A 70 -7.35 8.44 -6.06
CA ILE A 70 -8.77 8.78 -6.14
C ILE A 70 -8.97 10.27 -6.39
N VAL A 71 -8.27 11.14 -5.65
CA VAL A 71 -8.43 12.60 -5.77
C VAL A 71 -8.07 13.06 -7.19
N ASN A 72 -6.91 12.67 -7.71
CA ASN A 72 -6.49 13.08 -9.05
C ASN A 72 -7.39 12.49 -10.15
N ALA A 73 -7.87 11.26 -9.98
CA ALA A 73 -8.81 10.68 -10.93
C ALA A 73 -10.11 11.48 -11.01
N LEU A 74 -10.69 11.82 -9.86
CA LEU A 74 -11.94 12.59 -9.79
C LEU A 74 -11.76 14.04 -10.25
N GLU A 75 -10.62 14.66 -9.96
CA GLU A 75 -10.30 16.01 -10.42
C GLU A 75 -10.15 16.08 -11.94
N ASN A 76 -9.34 15.20 -12.52
CA ASN A 76 -9.05 15.20 -13.96
C ASN A 76 -10.17 14.55 -14.78
N GLY A 77 -11.01 13.71 -14.15
CA GLY A 77 -12.03 12.93 -14.84
C GLY A 77 -11.47 11.81 -15.69
N GLU A 78 -10.23 11.37 -15.42
CA GLU A 78 -9.55 10.27 -16.12
C GLU A 78 -8.77 9.36 -15.16
N LEU A 79 -8.62 8.08 -15.56
CA LEU A 79 -7.81 7.11 -14.84
C LEU A 79 -6.36 7.17 -15.34
N SER A 80 -5.40 7.25 -14.43
CA SER A 80 -3.98 7.32 -14.76
C SER A 80 -3.12 6.72 -13.63
N ASN A 81 -1.81 6.57 -13.88
CA ASN A 81 -0.86 6.05 -12.89
C ASN A 81 -0.47 7.10 -11.84
N TYR A 82 -1.43 7.59 -11.08
CA TYR A 82 -1.17 8.57 -10.03
C TYR A 82 -0.33 8.01 -8.86
N TRP A 83 -0.07 6.69 -8.81
CA TRP A 83 0.79 6.06 -7.81
C TRP A 83 2.25 6.51 -7.87
N GLU A 84 2.75 6.87 -9.05
CA GLU A 84 4.15 7.25 -9.31
C GLU A 84 4.52 8.60 -8.66
N GLN A 85 3.54 9.49 -8.48
CA GLN A 85 3.78 10.90 -8.13
C GLN A 85 3.90 11.18 -6.63
N SER A 86 3.79 10.16 -5.77
CA SER A 86 3.87 10.34 -4.31
C SER A 86 5.31 10.50 -3.78
N GLY A 87 6.34 10.38 -4.64
CA GLY A 87 7.76 10.52 -4.27
C GLY A 87 8.35 9.36 -3.45
N ILE A 88 7.50 8.49 -2.89
CA ILE A 88 7.88 7.31 -2.09
C ILE A 88 8.56 6.22 -2.96
N MET A 89 8.24 6.18 -4.26
CA MET A 89 8.83 5.24 -5.22
C MET A 89 10.34 5.44 -5.43
N ALA A 90 10.87 6.65 -5.15
CA ALA A 90 12.31 6.86 -5.19
C ALA A 90 13.01 5.88 -4.23
N GLY A 91 12.57 5.83 -2.97
CA GLY A 91 13.08 4.90 -1.94
C GLY A 91 12.86 3.43 -2.26
N ALA A 92 11.72 3.09 -2.88
CA ALA A 92 11.43 1.72 -3.29
C ALA A 92 12.38 1.22 -4.39
N ARG A 93 12.78 2.10 -5.33
CA ARG A 93 13.77 1.77 -6.37
C ARG A 93 15.12 1.37 -5.78
N GLN A 94 15.60 2.07 -4.74
CA GLN A 94 16.84 1.66 -4.08
C GLN A 94 16.66 0.33 -3.33
N GLY A 95 15.52 0.10 -2.68
CA GLY A 95 15.22 -1.17 -2.02
C GLY A 95 15.21 -2.37 -2.97
N LEU A 96 14.76 -2.21 -4.22
CA LEU A 96 14.79 -3.24 -5.26
C LEU A 96 16.20 -3.66 -5.68
N ASN A 97 17.24 -2.86 -5.41
CA ASN A 97 18.63 -3.27 -5.66
C ASN A 97 19.12 -4.34 -4.67
N ILE A 98 18.39 -4.58 -3.57
CA ILE A 98 18.70 -5.61 -2.60
C ILE A 98 18.19 -6.95 -3.12
N LEU A 99 19.10 -7.90 -3.37
CA LEU A 99 18.79 -9.17 -4.05
C LEU A 99 17.61 -9.93 -3.43
N ILE A 100 17.55 -10.01 -2.09
CA ILE A 100 16.47 -10.76 -1.41
C ILE A 100 15.10 -10.07 -1.58
N VAL A 101 15.08 -8.73 -1.62
CA VAL A 101 13.88 -7.93 -1.90
C VAL A 101 13.47 -8.09 -3.36
N ARG A 102 14.43 -8.01 -4.29
CA ARG A 102 14.17 -8.23 -5.72
C ARG A 102 13.55 -9.59 -5.97
N ILE A 103 14.12 -10.66 -5.41
CA ILE A 103 13.59 -12.02 -5.52
C ILE A 103 12.17 -12.10 -4.96
N ALA A 104 11.88 -11.39 -3.86
CA ALA A 104 10.53 -11.31 -3.33
C ALA A 104 9.57 -10.64 -4.34
N ILE A 105 9.89 -9.46 -4.84
CA ILE A 105 9.01 -8.79 -5.81
C ILE A 105 8.86 -9.61 -7.11
N GLU A 106 9.92 -10.23 -7.61
CA GLU A 106 9.86 -11.13 -8.78
C GLU A 106 8.95 -12.35 -8.54
N LYS A 107 8.93 -12.91 -7.31
CA LYS A 107 7.96 -13.96 -6.95
C LYS A 107 6.53 -13.44 -7.03
N LEU A 108 6.25 -12.27 -6.45
CA LEU A 108 4.91 -11.65 -6.50
C LEU A 108 4.48 -11.36 -7.94
N LEU A 109 5.39 -10.83 -8.77
CA LEU A 109 5.15 -10.57 -10.21
C LEU A 109 4.91 -11.83 -11.04
N SER A 110 5.35 -12.99 -10.56
CA SER A 110 5.05 -14.29 -11.17
C SER A 110 3.73 -14.91 -10.66
N GLY A 111 2.94 -14.16 -9.89
CA GLY A 111 1.71 -14.63 -9.27
C GLY A 111 1.94 -15.57 -8.09
N ARG A 112 3.17 -15.69 -7.58
CA ARG A 112 3.50 -16.51 -6.41
C ARG A 112 3.34 -15.68 -5.13
N HIS A 113 2.76 -16.28 -4.10
CA HIS A 113 2.58 -15.62 -2.80
C HIS A 113 3.87 -15.61 -1.99
N ILE A 114 4.02 -14.57 -1.17
CA ILE A 114 5.09 -14.49 -0.17
C ILE A 114 4.48 -14.54 1.20
N LYS A 115 5.07 -15.41 2.03
CA LYS A 115 4.81 -15.44 3.45
C LYS A 115 5.70 -14.40 4.10
N CYS A 116 5.08 -13.45 4.79
CA CYS A 116 5.77 -12.41 5.52
C CYS A 116 5.30 -12.44 6.97
N GLU A 117 6.23 -12.39 7.90
CA GLU A 117 5.91 -12.07 9.28
C GLU A 117 5.69 -10.56 9.36
N ILE A 118 4.46 -10.16 9.66
CA ILE A 118 4.09 -8.76 9.78
C ILE A 118 3.88 -8.52 11.28
N PRO A 119 4.90 -8.07 12.03
CA PRO A 119 4.85 -7.94 13.49
C PRO A 119 3.78 -6.97 14.02
N TYR A 120 3.03 -6.33 13.12
CA TYR A 120 2.06 -5.28 13.39
C TYR A 120 0.64 -5.79 13.68
N VAL A 121 0.35 -7.08 13.49
CA VAL A 121 -1.05 -7.54 13.38
C VAL A 121 -1.63 -8.18 14.64
N VAL A 122 -0.87 -8.94 15.44
CA VAL A 122 -1.50 -9.75 16.51
C VAL A 122 -1.50 -9.10 17.90
N SER A 123 -0.55 -8.23 18.26
CA SER A 123 -0.40 -7.81 19.66
C SER A 123 -1.34 -6.70 20.16
N HIS A 124 -2.28 -6.20 19.33
CA HIS A 124 -3.18 -5.07 19.66
C HIS A 124 -2.48 -3.79 20.15
N THR A 125 -1.15 -3.76 20.13
CA THR A 125 -0.33 -2.67 20.65
C THR A 125 0.63 -2.27 19.54
N TYR A 126 0.54 -1.02 19.09
CA TYR A 126 1.49 -0.51 18.08
C TYR A 126 2.83 -0.35 18.78
N LYS A 127 3.74 -1.31 18.61
CA LYS A 127 5.11 -1.22 19.12
C LYS A 127 6.04 -1.09 17.92
N LEU A 128 6.16 0.15 17.44
CA LEU A 128 7.25 0.52 16.56
C LEU A 128 8.51 0.53 17.43
N GLU A 129 9.19 -0.60 17.56
CA GLU A 129 10.43 -0.63 18.35
C GLU A 129 11.55 0.12 17.60
N LEU A 130 12.44 0.73 18.36
CA LEU A 130 13.50 1.60 17.82
C LEU A 130 14.40 0.84 16.82
N GLU A 131 14.60 -0.46 17.03
CA GLU A 131 15.33 -1.34 16.13
C GLU A 131 14.71 -1.40 14.72
N TYR A 132 13.39 -1.44 14.59
CA TYR A 132 12.71 -1.46 13.28
C TYR A 132 12.81 -0.12 12.56
N LEU A 133 12.78 0.99 13.33
CA LEU A 133 13.04 2.32 12.78
C LEU A 133 14.48 2.47 12.34
N GLN A 134 15.44 1.88 13.05
CA GLN A 134 16.84 1.84 12.66
C GLN A 134 17.02 1.00 11.40
N ASP A 135 16.40 -0.17 11.30
CA ASP A 135 16.41 -0.99 10.09
C ASP A 135 15.80 -0.25 8.89
N LEU A 136 14.63 0.38 9.06
CA LEU A 136 13.99 1.18 8.01
C LEU A 136 14.82 2.42 7.63
N SER A 137 15.37 3.11 8.62
CA SER A 137 16.26 4.27 8.41
C SER A 137 17.53 3.86 7.69
N ASP A 138 18.15 2.74 8.06
CA ASP A 138 19.33 2.20 7.38
C ASP A 138 19.00 1.81 5.94
N VAL A 139 17.80 1.27 5.68
CA VAL A 139 17.32 0.97 4.32
C VAL A 139 17.08 2.22 3.50
N ILE A 140 16.50 3.27 4.08
CA ILE A 140 16.13 4.48 3.35
C ILE A 140 17.33 5.42 3.18
N LEU A 141 18.19 5.53 4.20
CA LEU A 141 19.24 6.55 4.29
C LEU A 141 20.67 6.00 4.11
N LYS A 142 20.92 4.70 4.32
CA LYS A 142 22.26 4.09 4.32
C LYS A 142 22.35 2.80 3.50
N TRP A 143 21.55 2.71 2.44
CA TRP A 143 21.34 1.50 1.65
C TRP A 143 22.62 0.90 1.03
N GLU A 144 23.60 1.74 0.68
CA GLU A 144 24.88 1.32 0.10
C GLU A 144 25.76 0.54 1.09
N GLU A 145 25.66 0.85 2.39
CA GLU A 145 26.54 0.32 3.44
C GLU A 145 25.99 -0.94 4.11
N LYS A 146 24.66 -1.14 4.14
CA LYS A 146 23.99 -2.16 4.97
C LYS A 146 23.11 -3.17 4.23
N ARG A 147 23.30 -3.33 2.91
CA ARG A 147 22.53 -4.24 2.04
C ARG A 147 22.39 -5.70 2.53
N THR A 148 23.29 -6.20 3.38
CA THR A 148 23.31 -7.59 3.87
C THR A 148 22.50 -7.82 5.15
N LEU A 149 22.05 -6.76 5.83
CA LEU A 149 21.36 -6.85 7.13
C LEU A 149 19.84 -6.68 7.01
N LEU A 150 19.32 -6.33 5.83
CA LEU A 150 17.90 -6.11 5.65
C LEU A 150 17.11 -7.42 5.77
N LYS A 151 16.24 -7.49 6.78
CA LYS A 151 15.19 -8.50 6.88
C LYS A 151 14.12 -8.24 5.81
N PRO A 152 13.82 -9.20 4.91
CA PRO A 152 12.80 -9.03 3.87
C PRO A 152 11.44 -8.59 4.41
N ASP A 153 11.07 -9.07 5.59
CA ASP A 153 9.80 -8.77 6.25
C ASP A 153 9.64 -7.28 6.59
N VAL A 154 10.73 -6.59 6.94
CA VAL A 154 10.71 -5.15 7.24
C VAL A 154 10.38 -4.35 5.98
N PHE A 155 10.99 -4.71 4.85
CA PHE A 155 10.76 -4.04 3.57
C PHE A 155 9.38 -4.37 2.99
N VAL A 156 8.94 -5.62 3.08
CA VAL A 156 7.59 -6.01 2.69
C VAL A 156 6.56 -5.27 3.54
N SER A 157 6.77 -5.18 4.85
CA SER A 157 5.91 -4.40 5.75
C SER A 157 5.88 -2.91 5.38
N PHE A 158 7.02 -2.33 5.01
CA PHE A 158 7.08 -0.96 4.49
C PHE A 158 6.22 -0.80 3.22
N LEU A 159 6.40 -1.66 2.21
CA LEU A 159 5.62 -1.61 0.98
C LEU A 159 4.11 -1.78 1.22
N MET A 160 3.72 -2.62 2.18
CA MET A 160 2.33 -2.79 2.62
C MET A 160 1.78 -1.50 3.23
N GLN A 161 2.54 -0.83 4.11
CA GLN A 161 2.14 0.44 4.71
C GLN A 161 2.01 1.57 3.69
N GLN A 162 2.83 1.55 2.64
CA GLN A 162 2.74 2.50 1.53
C GLN A 162 1.66 2.12 0.50
N GLY A 163 0.97 0.99 0.68
CA GLY A 163 -0.10 0.53 -0.21
C GLY A 163 0.37 -0.12 -1.51
N TYR A 164 1.66 -0.39 -1.69
CA TYR A 164 2.20 -1.09 -2.86
C TYR A 164 1.92 -2.60 -2.83
N LEU A 165 1.68 -3.15 -1.64
CA LEU A 165 1.30 -4.54 -1.43
C LEU A 165 0.01 -4.59 -0.61
N MET A 166 -0.74 -5.68 -0.75
CA MET A 166 -1.96 -5.92 0.02
C MET A 166 -1.99 -7.32 0.62
N TYR A 167 -2.75 -7.44 1.72
CA TYR A 167 -3.05 -8.73 2.33
C TYR A 167 -3.95 -9.55 1.41
N GLU A 168 -3.63 -10.83 1.32
CA GLU A 168 -4.48 -11.81 0.67
C GLU A 168 -5.09 -12.76 1.70
N LYS A 169 -4.26 -13.31 2.59
CA LYS A 169 -4.68 -14.34 3.53
C LYS A 169 -3.82 -14.33 4.80
N ASN A 170 -4.44 -14.57 5.96
CA ASN A 170 -3.70 -14.90 7.18
C ASN A 170 -3.43 -16.41 7.20
N ILE A 171 -2.18 -16.79 7.44
CA ILE A 171 -1.76 -18.19 7.47
C ILE A 171 -1.78 -18.72 8.90
N ALA A 172 -1.08 -18.04 9.80
CA ALA A 172 -0.99 -18.37 11.22
C ALA A 172 -0.35 -17.21 11.98
N GLY A 173 -0.94 -16.79 13.11
CA GLY A 173 -0.38 -15.70 13.93
C GLY A 173 -0.11 -14.44 13.10
N ASP A 174 1.13 -13.95 13.17
CA ASP A 174 1.63 -12.78 12.43
C ASP A 174 2.11 -13.09 11.00
N ILE A 175 1.85 -14.30 10.48
CA ILE A 175 2.29 -14.71 9.13
C ILE A 175 1.15 -14.53 8.12
N PHE A 176 1.41 -13.75 7.07
CA PHE A 176 0.44 -13.41 6.03
C PHE A 176 0.96 -13.73 4.64
N GLU A 177 0.03 -14.08 3.74
CA GLU A 177 0.24 -14.02 2.30
C GLU A 177 -0.07 -12.62 1.79
N VAL A 178 0.88 -12.07 1.04
CA VAL A 178 0.78 -10.75 0.41
C VAL A 178 0.76 -10.87 -1.11
N LYS A 179 0.12 -9.88 -1.77
CA LYS A 179 0.10 -9.74 -3.23
C LYS A 179 0.20 -8.29 -3.68
N ILE A 180 0.46 -8.09 -4.96
CA ILE A 180 0.37 -6.77 -5.61
C ILE A 180 -1.11 -6.46 -5.86
N PRO A 181 -1.61 -5.27 -5.47
CA PRO A 181 -3.05 -4.99 -5.46
C PRO A 181 -3.66 -4.73 -6.85
N ASN A 182 -2.90 -4.20 -7.80
CA ASN A 182 -3.40 -3.83 -9.12
C ASN A 182 -2.31 -3.88 -10.19
N THR A 183 -2.73 -3.84 -11.45
CA THR A 183 -1.85 -3.89 -12.62
C THR A 183 -1.00 -2.63 -12.80
N LEU A 184 -1.40 -1.48 -12.23
CA LEU A 184 -0.60 -0.25 -12.28
C LEU A 184 0.70 -0.43 -11.46
N ILE A 185 0.58 -0.89 -10.22
CA ILE A 185 1.73 -1.18 -9.35
C ILE A 185 2.54 -2.35 -9.90
N GLU A 186 1.88 -3.36 -10.48
CA GLU A 186 2.57 -4.46 -11.14
C GLU A 186 3.47 -3.96 -12.28
N ASN A 187 2.94 -3.12 -13.15
CA ASN A 187 3.69 -2.52 -14.25
C ASN A 187 4.84 -1.64 -13.73
N GLU A 188 4.61 -0.89 -12.65
CA GLU A 188 5.63 -0.08 -12.01
C GLU A 188 6.81 -0.94 -11.52
N PHE A 189 6.54 -2.00 -10.76
CA PHE A 189 7.58 -2.93 -10.33
C PHE A 189 8.31 -3.59 -11.52
N ARG A 190 7.59 -3.93 -12.60
CA ARG A 190 8.21 -4.48 -13.81
C ARG A 190 9.14 -3.48 -14.48
N ASN A 191 8.79 -2.19 -14.51
CA ASN A 191 9.64 -1.15 -15.06
C ASN A 191 10.91 -0.98 -14.22
N LEU A 192 10.76 -0.91 -12.89
CA LEU A 192 11.88 -0.72 -11.97
C LEU A 192 12.89 -1.87 -12.00
N ILE A 193 12.43 -3.12 -12.15
CA ILE A 193 13.31 -4.31 -12.17
C ILE A 193 14.06 -4.46 -13.51
N LYS A 194 13.50 -3.92 -14.60
CA LYS A 194 14.13 -3.92 -15.93
C LYS A 194 15.23 -2.87 -16.07
N THR A 195 15.25 -1.88 -15.18
CA THR A 195 16.22 -0.76 -15.18
C THR A 195 17.44 -1.11 -14.36
#